data_AF-A0A4U6XEC1-F1
#
_entry.id   AF-A0A4U6XEC1-F1
#
_cell.length_a   1.000
_cell.length_b   1.000
_cell.length_c   1.000
_cell.angle_alpha   90.00
_cell.angle_beta   90.00
_cell.angle_gamma   90.00
#
_symmetry.space_group_name_H-M   'P 1'
#
loop_
_entity.id
_entity.type
_entity.pdbx_description
1 polymer ?
#
loop_
_entity_poly.entity_id
_entity_poly.type
_entity_poly.pdbx_seq_one_letter_code
_entity_poly.pdbx_strand_id
1 'polypeptide(L)'
;MASIYKGKGLAQLGSKKTAAPGPSQKAKPTPGRSANGIATVNVLSTAVSRNRPPADPQTRSDFGFDNLLSFLPDDEHRLLGVYRALYVPSMTLRRWAFRGRRHLGKKIVSTLEARRDTSPREYQFVMDNLYIWGLEDGRDAWAMASLEYDRLLRGGCRGLSGEARGE
;
A
#
# COMPACT_ATOMS: atom_id res chain seq x y z
N MET A 1 -49.58 -66.06 20.90
CA MET A 1 -49.89 -65.92 19.46
C MET A 1 -48.73 -65.20 18.79
N ALA A 2 -48.12 -65.86 17.82
CA ALA A 2 -46.97 -65.39 17.06
C ALA A 2 -47.38 -64.47 15.91
N SER A 3 -46.53 -63.51 15.53
CA SER A 3 -46.25 -63.26 14.11
C SER A 3 -44.95 -62.46 13.97
N ILE A 4 -43.99 -63.09 13.29
CA ILE A 4 -42.74 -62.55 12.80
C ILE A 4 -42.99 -62.13 11.36
N TYR A 5 -42.65 -60.90 10.96
CA TYR A 5 -42.20 -60.67 9.58
C TYR A 5 -40.97 -59.74 9.55
N LYS A 6 -40.04 -60.21 8.73
CA LYS A 6 -38.66 -59.82 8.52
C LYS A 6 -38.60 -59.17 7.15
N GLY A 7 -38.04 -57.97 7.04
CA GLY A 7 -37.83 -57.28 5.76
C GLY A 7 -36.49 -56.56 5.75
N LYS A 8 -35.48 -57.19 5.14
CA LYS A 8 -34.15 -56.63 4.85
C LYS A 8 -34.29 -55.56 3.75
N GLY A 9 -33.64 -54.42 3.93
CA GLY A 9 -33.54 -53.35 2.93
C GLY A 9 -32.17 -52.66 2.98
N LEU A 10 -31.32 -53.13 2.07
CA LEU A 10 -30.04 -52.62 1.54
C LEU A 10 -29.54 -51.22 1.93
N ALA A 11 -28.21 -51.18 2.09
CA ALA A 11 -27.35 -50.02 2.26
C ALA A 11 -27.60 -48.89 1.26
N GLN A 12 -27.56 -47.66 1.76
CA GLN A 12 -27.00 -46.54 1.00
C GLN A 12 -25.87 -45.91 1.80
N LEU A 13 -24.65 -46.21 1.35
CA LEU A 13 -23.50 -45.33 1.53
C LEU A 13 -23.88 -43.97 0.96
N GLY A 14 -24.31 -43.07 1.84
CA GLY A 14 -24.39 -41.65 1.54
C GLY A 14 -22.98 -41.14 1.36
N SER A 15 -22.51 -41.15 0.10
CA SER A 15 -21.28 -40.51 -0.33
C SER A 15 -21.24 -39.10 0.25
N LYS A 16 -20.37 -38.89 1.24
CA LYS A 16 -19.89 -37.55 1.59
C LYS A 16 -19.21 -37.02 0.33
N LYS A 17 -19.97 -36.31 -0.49
CA LYS A 17 -19.42 -35.34 -1.44
C LYS A 17 -18.67 -34.34 -0.58
N THR A 18 -17.37 -34.54 -0.47
CA THR A 18 -16.40 -33.49 -0.20
C THR A 18 -16.76 -32.33 -1.11
N ALA A 19 -17.43 -31.33 -0.54
CA ALA A 19 -17.56 -30.03 -1.15
C ALA A 19 -16.13 -29.57 -1.40
N ALA A 20 -15.78 -29.43 -2.68
CA ALA A 20 -14.58 -28.70 -3.07
C ALA A 20 -14.61 -27.34 -2.33
N PRO A 21 -13.46 -26.84 -1.83
CA PRO A 21 -13.42 -25.49 -1.30
C PRO A 21 -13.82 -24.57 -2.46
N GLY A 22 -15.04 -24.03 -2.39
CA GLY A 22 -15.48 -22.97 -3.28
C GLY A 22 -14.48 -21.81 -3.21
N PRO A 23 -14.37 -20.99 -4.26
CA PRO A 23 -13.41 -19.90 -4.30
C PRO A 23 -13.58 -19.07 -3.03
N SER A 24 -12.55 -19.04 -2.18
CA SER A 24 -12.51 -18.28 -0.95
C SER A 24 -13.07 -16.90 -1.24
N GLN A 25 -14.22 -16.58 -0.65
CA GLN A 25 -14.76 -15.23 -0.68
C GLN A 25 -13.64 -14.31 -0.24
N LYS A 26 -13.06 -13.56 -1.18
CA LYS A 26 -12.04 -12.55 -0.86
C LYS A 26 -12.68 -11.65 0.19
N ALA A 27 -12.19 -11.74 1.43
CA ALA A 27 -12.69 -10.95 2.53
C ALA A 27 -12.73 -9.48 2.06
N LYS A 28 -13.87 -8.81 2.25
CA LYS A 28 -14.00 -7.41 1.85
C LYS A 28 -12.88 -6.61 2.54
N PRO A 29 -12.20 -5.70 1.81
CA PRO A 29 -11.18 -4.84 2.38
C PRO A 29 -11.73 -4.14 3.62
N THR A 30 -11.07 -4.37 4.76
CA THR A 30 -11.47 -3.81 6.04
C THR A 30 -10.42 -2.78 6.45
N PRO A 31 -10.76 -1.48 6.51
CA PRO A 31 -9.80 -0.45 6.90
C PRO A 31 -9.09 -0.80 8.20
N GLY A 32 -7.76 -0.66 8.22
CA GLY A 32 -6.95 -1.00 9.39
C GLY A 32 -6.63 -2.49 9.55
N ARG A 33 -7.13 -3.39 8.69
CA ARG A 33 -6.78 -4.82 8.68
C ARG A 33 -6.31 -5.30 7.31
N SER A 34 -5.16 -5.95 7.28
CA SER A 34 -4.57 -6.59 6.11
C SER A 34 -5.44 -7.73 5.60
N ALA A 35 -5.10 -8.25 4.41
CA ALA A 35 -5.75 -9.43 3.83
C ALA A 35 -5.71 -10.67 4.76
N ASN A 36 -4.70 -10.73 5.64
CA ASN A 36 -4.51 -11.82 6.61
C ASN A 36 -5.08 -11.50 8.01
N GLY A 37 -5.85 -10.42 8.15
CA GLY A 37 -6.44 -9.99 9.43
C GLY A 37 -5.46 -9.32 10.41
N ILE A 38 -4.22 -9.03 9.99
CA ILE A 38 -3.20 -8.34 10.77
C ILE A 38 -3.48 -6.84 10.72
N ALA A 39 -3.24 -6.09 11.80
CA ALA A 39 -3.37 -4.63 11.75
C ALA A 39 -2.43 -4.03 10.68
N THR A 40 -2.94 -3.18 9.78
CA THR A 40 -2.14 -2.61 8.67
C THR A 40 -0.94 -1.81 9.18
N VAL A 41 -1.03 -1.19 10.37
CA VAL A 41 0.10 -0.51 11.00
C VAL A 41 1.24 -1.45 11.39
N ASN A 42 0.95 -2.72 11.72
CA ASN A 42 1.97 -3.72 12.05
C ASN A 42 2.63 -4.22 10.77
N VAL A 43 1.85 -4.35 9.69
CA VAL A 43 2.38 -4.63 8.35
C VAL A 43 3.31 -3.50 7.91
N LEU A 44 2.91 -2.24 8.10
CA LEU A 44 3.75 -1.07 7.81
C LEU A 44 5.01 -1.04 8.68
N SER A 45 4.89 -1.33 9.98
CA SER A 45 6.06 -1.39 10.88
C SER A 45 7.06 -2.44 10.43
N THR A 46 6.56 -3.60 9.96
CA THR A 46 7.39 -4.67 9.39
C THR A 46 8.02 -4.26 8.04
N ALA A 47 7.27 -3.53 7.21
CA ALA A 47 7.77 -2.97 5.96
C ALA A 47 8.93 -2.00 6.21
N VAL A 48 8.78 -1.10 7.19
CA VAL A 48 9.82 -0.15 7.62
C VAL A 48 11.05 -0.89 8.15
N SER A 49 10.87 -1.89 9.02
CA SER A 49 12.01 -2.65 9.58
C SER A 49 12.76 -3.45 8.51
N ARG A 50 12.07 -3.92 7.46
CA ARG A 50 12.64 -4.65 6.34
C ARG A 50 13.13 -3.74 5.20
N ASN A 51 12.96 -2.43 5.34
CA ASN A 51 13.23 -1.44 4.29
C ASN A 51 12.61 -1.83 2.92
N ARG A 52 11.40 -2.40 2.94
CA ARG A 52 10.71 -2.89 1.75
C ARG A 52 9.27 -2.39 1.76
N PRO A 53 8.78 -1.77 0.66
CA PRO A 53 7.40 -1.32 0.56
C PRO A 53 6.38 -2.43 0.86
N PRO A 54 5.24 -2.11 1.50
CA PRO A 54 4.23 -3.10 1.80
C PRO A 54 3.60 -3.65 0.51
N ALA A 55 3.48 -4.98 0.44
CA ALA A 55 2.78 -5.68 -0.65
C ALA A 55 1.28 -5.92 -0.33
N ASP A 56 0.88 -5.79 0.94
CA ASP A 56 -0.51 -5.97 1.36
C ASP A 56 -1.40 -4.83 0.81
N PRO A 57 -2.44 -5.15 0.01
CA PRO A 57 -3.25 -4.13 -0.66
C PRO A 57 -3.93 -3.15 0.31
N GLN A 58 -4.45 -3.63 1.45
CA GLN A 58 -5.10 -2.74 2.40
C GLN A 58 -4.10 -1.79 3.06
N THR A 59 -2.92 -2.30 3.43
CA THR A 59 -1.85 -1.48 3.99
C THR A 59 -1.41 -0.40 3.00
N ARG A 60 -1.26 -0.75 1.72
CA ARG A 60 -0.92 0.23 0.69
C ARG A 60 -1.98 1.33 0.57
N SER A 61 -3.26 0.96 0.56
CA SER A 61 -4.37 1.90 0.47
C SER A 61 -4.53 2.81 1.71
N ASP A 62 -4.39 2.23 2.91
CA ASP A 62 -4.50 2.94 4.19
C ASP A 62 -3.41 3.99 4.35
N PHE A 63 -2.20 3.70 3.86
CA PHE A 63 -1.02 4.53 4.01
C PHE A 63 -0.60 5.28 2.74
N GLY A 64 -1.44 5.29 1.71
CA GLY A 64 -1.28 6.15 0.54
C GLY A 64 -0.27 5.68 -0.51
N PHE A 65 0.27 4.46 -0.40
CA PHE A 65 1.16 3.90 -1.42
C PHE A 65 0.45 3.72 -2.77
N ASP A 66 -0.85 3.44 -2.77
CA ASP A 66 -1.63 3.32 -4.01
C ASP A 66 -1.96 4.67 -4.66
N ASN A 67 -1.71 5.79 -3.97
CA ASN A 67 -1.90 7.13 -4.53
C ASN A 67 -0.60 7.70 -5.11
N LEU A 68 0.52 6.99 -4.98
CA LEU A 68 1.77 7.39 -5.62
C LEU A 68 1.59 7.34 -7.13
N LEU A 69 2.23 8.28 -7.80
CA LEU A 69 2.26 8.29 -9.25
C LEU A 69 3.19 7.19 -9.74
N SER A 70 2.61 6.20 -10.40
CA SER A 70 3.16 4.84 -10.60
C SER A 70 4.41 4.74 -11.51
N PHE A 71 4.98 5.86 -11.98
CA PHE A 71 6.15 5.87 -12.86
C PHE A 71 7.49 6.05 -12.13
N LEU A 72 7.49 6.34 -10.82
CA LEU A 72 8.71 6.46 -10.02
C LEU A 72 8.80 5.33 -8.98
N PRO A 73 9.50 4.21 -9.27
CA PRO A 73 9.64 3.10 -8.32
C PRO A 73 10.33 3.50 -7.00
N ASP A 74 11.14 4.55 -7.03
CA ASP A 74 11.80 5.09 -5.84
C ASP A 74 10.84 5.80 -4.87
N ASP A 75 9.68 6.25 -5.33
CA ASP A 75 8.74 7.00 -4.49
C ASP A 75 8.11 6.13 -3.41
N GLU A 76 7.94 4.82 -3.66
CA GLU A 76 7.51 3.89 -2.62
C GLU A 76 8.52 3.81 -1.48
N HIS A 77 9.81 3.81 -1.79
CA HIS A 77 10.89 3.81 -0.82
C HIS A 77 11.01 5.15 -0.08
N ARG A 78 10.79 6.27 -0.79
CA ARG A 78 10.75 7.61 -0.17
C ARG A 78 9.56 7.74 0.78
N LEU A 79 8.38 7.27 0.40
CA LEU A 79 7.21 7.22 1.27
C LEU A 79 7.43 6.28 2.48
N LEU A 80 8.13 5.17 2.30
CA LEU A 80 8.54 4.33 3.42
C LEU A 80 9.50 5.06 4.37
N GLY A 81 10.44 5.84 3.81
CA GLY A 81 11.35 6.73 4.54
C GLY A 81 10.60 7.77 5.38
N VAL A 82 9.53 8.37 4.83
CA VAL A 82 8.63 9.26 5.58
C VAL A 82 8.08 8.56 6.82
N TYR A 83 7.50 7.37 6.68
CA TYR A 83 6.95 6.64 7.82
C TYR A 83 8.01 6.25 8.85
N ARG A 84 9.25 6.00 8.42
CA ARG A 84 10.39 5.77 9.31
C ARG A 84 10.79 7.05 10.07
N ALA A 85 10.84 8.19 9.39
CA ALA A 85 11.26 9.49 9.94
C ALA A 85 10.28 10.12 10.92
N LEU A 86 9.04 9.63 10.99
CA LEU A 86 8.07 10.13 11.98
C LEU A 86 8.49 9.81 13.42
N TYR A 87 9.21 8.70 13.65
CA TYR A 87 9.52 8.18 15.00
C TYR A 87 8.31 8.14 15.94
N VAL A 88 7.13 7.84 15.39
CA VAL A 88 5.88 7.76 16.17
C VAL A 88 5.56 6.32 16.54
N PRO A 89 5.02 6.07 17.74
CA PRO A 89 4.55 4.74 18.10
C PRO A 89 3.45 4.24 17.15
N SER A 90 3.45 2.94 16.83
CA SER A 90 2.46 2.31 15.94
C SER A 90 1.02 2.55 16.42
N MET A 91 0.77 2.63 17.73
CA MET A 91 -0.55 2.96 18.28
C MET A 91 -1.01 4.38 17.90
N THR A 92 -0.09 5.35 17.87
CA THR A 92 -0.38 6.73 17.45
C THR A 92 -0.70 6.77 15.97
N LEU A 93 0.13 6.12 15.15
CA LEU A 93 -0.07 6.04 13.71
C LEU A 93 -1.39 5.36 13.34
N ARG A 94 -1.76 4.30 14.06
CA ARG A 94 -3.07 3.63 13.92
C ARG A 94 -4.23 4.58 14.21
N ARG A 95 -4.16 5.40 15.26
CA ARG A 95 -5.21 6.38 15.59
C ARG A 95 -5.35 7.44 14.50
N TRP A 96 -4.23 7.88 13.92
CA TRP A 96 -4.25 8.84 12.82
C TRP A 96 -4.90 8.23 11.58
N ALA A 97 -4.50 7.03 11.19
CA ALA A 97 -5.07 6.31 10.05
C ALA A 97 -6.58 6.05 10.24
N PHE A 98 -7.01 5.68 11.46
CA PHE A 98 -8.42 5.45 11.77
C PHE A 98 -9.30 6.70 11.58
N ARG A 99 -8.75 7.90 11.78
CA ARG A 99 -9.44 9.18 11.55
C ARG A 99 -9.51 9.58 10.08
N GLY A 100 -8.97 8.75 9.18
CA GLY A 100 -9.00 8.93 7.76
C GLY A 100 -7.71 9.54 7.19
N ARG A 101 -7.55 9.33 5.89
CA ARG A 101 -6.35 9.66 5.12
C ARG A 101 -5.93 11.14 5.22
N ARG A 102 -6.89 12.06 5.09
CA ARG A 102 -6.61 13.50 5.20
C ARG A 102 -6.13 13.90 6.58
N HIS A 103 -6.66 13.28 7.63
CA HIS A 103 -6.19 13.51 9.01
C HIS A 103 -4.78 12.97 9.22
N LEU A 104 -4.51 11.77 8.69
CA LEU A 104 -3.18 11.17 8.68
C LEU A 104 -2.16 12.10 8.00
N GLY A 105 -2.45 12.58 6.80
CA GLY A 105 -1.56 13.51 6.08
C GLY A 105 -1.22 14.77 6.87
N LYS A 106 -2.23 15.44 7.46
CA LYS A 106 -2.00 16.63 8.30
C LYS A 106 -1.07 16.35 9.48
N LYS A 107 -1.21 15.17 10.10
CA LYS A 107 -0.34 14.77 11.22
C LYS A 107 1.07 14.44 10.77
N ILE A 108 1.23 13.82 9.60
CA ILE A 108 2.55 13.57 9.00
C ILE A 108 3.28 14.89 8.74
N VAL A 109 2.64 15.83 8.04
CA VAL A 109 3.19 17.16 7.74
C VAL A 109 3.64 17.85 9.02
N SER A 110 2.74 18.01 9.99
CA SER A 110 3.04 18.70 11.26
C SER A 110 4.15 18.00 12.06
N THR A 111 4.23 16.67 12.02
CA THR A 111 5.27 15.92 12.73
C THR A 111 6.64 16.10 12.07
N LEU A 112 6.69 16.11 10.73
CA LEU A 112 7.94 16.31 9.99
C LEU A 112 8.37 17.76 9.97
N GLU A 113 7.45 18.72 9.98
CA GLU A 113 7.77 20.14 10.10
C GLU A 113 8.56 20.43 11.40
N ALA A 114 8.11 19.85 12.52
CA ALA A 114 8.83 19.91 13.80
C ALA A 114 10.19 19.18 13.78
N ARG A 115 10.46 18.40 12.74
CA ARG A 115 11.68 17.59 12.56
C ARG A 115 12.43 17.95 11.28
N ARG A 116 12.14 19.08 10.65
CA ARG A 116 12.66 19.43 9.33
C ARG A 116 14.18 19.45 9.27
N ASP A 117 14.84 19.77 10.39
CA ASP A 117 16.30 19.81 10.48
C ASP A 117 16.90 18.39 10.58
N THR A 118 16.16 17.42 11.14
CA THR A 118 16.59 16.02 11.29
C THR A 118 16.23 15.15 10.08
N SER A 119 15.13 15.47 9.40
CA SER A 119 14.61 14.71 8.26
C SER A 119 14.17 15.63 7.12
N PRO A 120 15.11 16.44 6.57
CA PRO A 120 14.78 17.46 5.56
C PRO A 120 14.29 16.85 4.25
N ARG A 121 14.84 15.68 3.86
CA ARG A 121 14.47 15.01 2.61
C ARG A 121 13.05 14.45 2.65
N GLU A 122 12.68 13.84 3.78
CA GLU A 122 11.35 13.30 4.00
C GLU A 122 10.32 14.43 4.13
N TYR A 123 10.68 15.52 4.80
CA TYR A 123 9.83 16.70 4.88
C TYR A 123 9.57 17.28 3.48
N GLN A 124 10.62 17.51 2.68
CA GLN A 124 10.49 18.01 1.31
C GLN A 124 9.61 17.10 0.46
N PHE A 125 9.84 15.78 0.50
CA PHE A 125 9.03 14.81 -0.24
C PHE A 125 7.54 14.90 0.12
N VAL A 126 7.21 15.07 1.40
CA VAL A 126 5.81 15.21 1.84
C VAL A 126 5.19 16.50 1.30
N MET A 127 5.94 17.61 1.31
CA MET A 127 5.46 18.89 0.78
C MET A 127 5.23 18.83 -0.72
N ASP A 128 6.06 18.10 -1.47
CA ASP A 128 5.92 17.92 -2.91
C ASP A 128 4.79 16.95 -3.28
N ASN A 129 4.31 16.14 -2.33
CA ASN A 129 3.37 15.05 -2.57
C ASN A 129 2.13 15.08 -1.65
N LEU A 130 1.63 16.28 -1.33
CA LEU A 130 0.44 16.48 -0.49
C LEU A 130 -0.82 15.79 -1.04
N TYR A 131 -0.89 15.58 -2.36
CA TYR A 131 -1.95 14.83 -3.04
C TYR A 131 -2.08 13.37 -2.55
N ILE A 132 -0.99 12.73 -2.08
CA ILE A 132 -1.01 11.35 -1.55
C ILE A 132 -2.08 11.20 -0.47
N TRP A 133 -2.29 12.24 0.34
CA TRP A 133 -3.27 12.22 1.43
C TRP A 133 -4.54 13.04 1.14
N GLY A 134 -4.70 13.57 -0.08
CA GLY A 134 -5.80 14.45 -0.45
C GLY A 134 -5.74 15.80 0.29
N LEU A 135 -4.53 16.31 0.52
CA LEU A 135 -4.32 17.66 1.05
C LEU A 135 -4.26 18.71 -0.06
N GLU A 136 -3.88 18.30 -1.26
CA GLU A 136 -3.93 19.07 -2.51
C GLU A 136 -4.64 18.26 -3.59
N ASP A 137 -5.09 18.95 -4.64
CA ASP A 137 -5.78 18.32 -5.77
C ASP A 137 -4.79 17.49 -6.60
N GLY A 138 -5.10 16.20 -6.75
CA GLY A 138 -4.24 15.28 -7.50
C GLY A 138 -4.14 15.58 -8.99
N ARG A 139 -5.02 16.43 -9.57
CA ARG A 139 -4.96 16.83 -10.98
C ARG A 139 -3.72 17.67 -11.28
N ASP A 140 -3.38 18.59 -10.39
CA ASP A 140 -2.21 19.46 -10.54
C ASP A 140 -0.92 18.65 -10.35
N ALA A 141 -0.93 17.70 -9.40
CA ALA A 141 0.16 16.75 -9.20
C ALA A 141 0.41 15.86 -10.42
N TRP A 142 -0.64 15.32 -11.05
CA TRP A 142 -0.53 14.56 -12.30
C TRP A 142 0.05 15.41 -13.43
N ALA A 143 -0.40 16.65 -13.59
CA ALA A 143 0.11 17.56 -14.63
C ALA A 143 1.61 17.86 -14.43
N MET A 144 2.01 18.18 -13.20
CA MET A 144 3.42 18.42 -12.84
C MET A 144 4.30 17.20 -13.08
N ALA A 145 3.82 16.02 -12.70
CA ALA A 145 4.59 14.82 -12.81
C ALA A 145 4.67 14.29 -14.26
N SER A 146 3.65 14.52 -15.09
CA SER A 146 3.74 14.32 -16.55
C SER A 146 4.80 15.21 -17.19
N LEU A 147 4.91 16.48 -16.77
CA LEU A 147 5.96 17.38 -17.25
C LEU A 147 7.36 16.92 -16.83
N GLU A 148 7.52 16.44 -15.60
CA GLU A 148 8.81 15.93 -15.11
C GLU A 148 9.20 14.63 -15.80
N TYR A 149 8.25 13.73 -16.03
CA TYR A 149 8.46 12.52 -16.83
C TYR A 149 8.89 12.87 -18.27
N ASP A 150 8.22 13.82 -18.92
CA ASP A 150 8.60 14.30 -20.25
C ASP A 150 10.00 14.94 -20.27
N ARG A 151 10.40 15.66 -19.21
CA ARG A 151 11.76 16.19 -19.06
C ARG A 151 12.79 15.09 -18.93
N LEU A 152 12.54 14.07 -18.10
CA LEU A 152 13.43 12.94 -17.92
C LEU A 152 13.61 12.16 -19.24
N LEU A 153 12.52 11.93 -19.97
CA LEU A 153 12.57 11.31 -21.30
C LEU A 153 13.34 12.16 -22.32
N ARG A 154 13.11 13.49 -22.35
CA ARG A 154 13.81 14.39 -23.28
C ARG A 154 15.26 14.66 -22.91
N GLY A 155 15.63 14.55 -21.63
CA GLY A 155 16.99 14.70 -21.11
C GLY A 155 17.89 13.50 -21.43
N GLY A 156 17.33 12.28 -21.50
CA GLY A 156 18.06 11.05 -21.84
C GLY A 156 18.53 10.94 -23.29
N CYS A 157 17.96 11.73 -24.22
CA CYS A 157 18.26 11.63 -25.66
C CYS A 157 19.37 12.56 -26.18
N ARG A 158 20.07 13.33 -25.32
CA ARG A 158 21.16 14.25 -25.75
C ARG A 158 22.58 13.70 -25.54
N GLY A 159 22.75 12.39 -25.38
CA GLY A 159 24.05 11.78 -25.08
C GLY A 159 24.62 10.79 -26.11
N LEU A 160 23.91 10.49 -27.21
CA LEU A 160 24.32 9.43 -28.15
C LEU A 160 24.32 9.89 -29.62
N SER A 161 24.84 11.08 -29.88
CA SER A 161 25.09 11.53 -31.26
C SER A 161 26.18 12.61 -31.31
N GLY A 162 27.39 12.18 -31.70
CA GLY A 162 28.57 13.01 -31.96
C GLY A 162 29.79 12.49 -31.19
N GLU A 163 30.93 12.15 -31.77
CA GLU A 163 31.49 12.35 -33.11
C GLU A 163 32.38 11.14 -33.43
N ALA A 164 32.21 10.53 -34.60
CA ALA A 164 33.29 9.77 -35.21
C ALA A 164 34.26 10.78 -35.84
N ARG A 165 35.32 11.13 -35.10
CA ARG A 165 36.49 11.81 -35.68
C ARG A 165 37.30 10.77 -36.44
N GLY A 166 37.46 11.03 -37.74
CA GLY A 166 38.24 10.19 -38.63
C GLY A 166 39.74 10.26 -38.36
N GLU A 167 40.40 9.20 -38.82
CA GLU A 167 41.76 9.18 -39.34
C GLU A 167 41.76 8.35 -40.63
#